data_AF-A0A094AGJ0-F1
#
_entry.id   AF-A0A094AGJ0-F1
#
_cell.length_a   1.000
_cell.length_b   1.000
_cell.length_c   1.000
_cell.angle_alpha   90.00
_cell.angle_beta   90.00
_cell.angle_gamma   90.00
#
_symmetry.space_group_name_H-M   'P 1'
#
loop_
_entity.id
_entity.type
_entity.pdbx_description
1 polymer ?
#
loop_
_entity_poly.entity_id
_entity_poly.type
_entity_poly.pdbx_seq_one_letter_code
_entity_poly.pdbx_strand_id
1 'polypeptide(L)'
;LAAQEVLRWVLQMQEHIGASPTPANVKDYLWSTLNSGRVVPGYGHAVLRKPDPRFDALMTYANSRPSIAASPLFQLVKMNSEVAPGVLTEHGKTKNPFPNVDSSSGVLFHHYGFHETLYYTATFGVSRGLGPLAQLVWDRALGLPIERPKSINLQGLLELAEKK
;
A
#
# COMPACT_ATOMS: atom_id res chain seq x y z
N LEU A 1 -1.75 7.04 4.95
CA LEU A 1 -2.80 7.36 3.96
C LEU A 1 -2.75 6.45 2.73
N ALA A 2 -1.99 5.34 2.72
CA ALA A 2 -1.80 4.54 1.51
C ALA A 2 -3.11 3.93 0.97
N ALA A 3 -3.95 3.29 1.80
CA ALA A 3 -5.21 2.68 1.34
C ALA A 3 -6.17 3.66 0.63
N GLN A 4 -6.29 4.90 1.11
CA GLN A 4 -7.12 5.93 0.47
C GLN A 4 -6.52 6.44 -0.85
N GLU A 5 -5.18 6.52 -0.95
CA GLU A 5 -4.49 6.93 -2.19
C GLU A 5 -4.63 5.86 -3.27
N VAL A 6 -4.44 4.59 -2.90
CA VAL A 6 -4.67 3.45 -3.80
C VAL A 6 -6.10 3.47 -4.32
N LEU A 7 -7.10 3.53 -3.43
CA LEU A 7 -8.50 3.48 -3.85
C LEU A 7 -8.85 4.62 -4.82
N ARG A 8 -8.43 5.86 -4.51
CA ARG A 8 -8.67 7.01 -5.39
C ARG A 8 -8.01 6.81 -6.75
N TRP A 9 -6.79 6.29 -6.78
CA TRP A 9 -6.09 6.02 -8.03
C TRP A 9 -6.77 4.93 -8.85
N VAL A 10 -7.25 3.85 -8.22
CA VAL A 10 -7.99 2.79 -8.93
C VAL A 10 -9.34 3.30 -9.46
N LEU A 11 -10.04 4.17 -8.73
CA LEU A 11 -11.26 4.83 -9.22
C LEU A 11 -10.97 5.70 -10.45
N GLN A 12 -9.87 6.47 -10.45
CA GLN A 12 -9.42 7.25 -11.62
C GLN A 12 -9.03 6.36 -12.80
N MET A 13 -8.38 5.23 -12.54
CA MET A 13 -8.10 4.22 -13.57
C MET A 13 -9.39 3.67 -14.15
N GLN A 14 -10.39 3.36 -13.33
CA GLN A 14 -11.69 2.87 -13.78
C GLN A 14 -12.43 3.91 -14.64
N GLU A 15 -12.41 5.18 -14.23
CA GLU A 15 -13.01 6.28 -14.99
C GLU A 15 -12.33 6.46 -16.36
N HIS A 16 -11.00 6.32 -16.42
CA HIS A 16 -10.24 6.45 -17.66
C HIS A 16 -10.41 5.27 -18.63
N ILE A 17 -10.37 4.03 -18.11
CA ILE A 17 -10.46 2.82 -18.93
C ILE A 17 -11.92 2.50 -19.31
N GLY A 18 -12.87 2.83 -18.43
CA GLY A 18 -14.28 2.54 -18.60
C GLY A 18 -14.73 1.19 -18.02
N ALA A 19 -15.96 0.79 -18.35
CA ALA A 19 -16.69 -0.30 -17.68
C ALA A 19 -16.17 -1.71 -17.97
N SER A 20 -15.29 -1.90 -18.95
CA SER A 20 -14.80 -3.23 -19.36
C SER A 20 -13.29 -3.23 -19.54
N PRO A 21 -12.53 -3.15 -18.42
CA PRO A 21 -11.08 -3.12 -18.48
C PRO A 21 -10.53 -4.44 -19.05
N THR A 22 -9.52 -4.33 -19.90
CA THR A 22 -8.72 -5.46 -20.39
C THR A 22 -7.30 -5.37 -19.83
N PRO A 23 -6.55 -6.50 -19.75
CA PRO A 23 -5.16 -6.46 -19.31
C PRO A 23 -4.28 -5.50 -20.15
N ALA A 24 -4.59 -5.35 -21.44
CA ALA A 24 -3.91 -4.41 -22.33
C ALA A 24 -4.17 -2.96 -21.90
N ASN A 25 -5.43 -2.57 -21.67
CA ASN A 25 -5.74 -1.20 -21.24
C ASN A 25 -5.15 -0.88 -19.86
N VAL A 26 -5.13 -1.85 -18.94
CA VAL A 26 -4.46 -1.69 -17.64
C VAL A 26 -2.95 -1.50 -17.84
N LYS A 27 -2.32 -2.31 -18.71
CA LYS A 27 -0.89 -2.15 -19.06
C LYS A 27 -0.60 -0.77 -19.63
N ASP A 28 -1.41 -0.28 -20.56
CA ASP A 28 -1.25 1.03 -21.19
C ASP A 28 -1.39 2.18 -20.17
N TYR A 29 -2.37 2.09 -19.26
CA TYR A 29 -2.56 3.07 -18.19
C TYR A 29 -1.37 3.09 -17.21
N LEU A 30 -0.84 1.91 -16.85
CA LEU A 30 0.34 1.79 -16.00
C LEU A 30 1.56 2.43 -16.67
N TRP A 31 1.80 2.16 -17.95
CA TRP A 31 2.89 2.79 -18.71
C TRP A 31 2.72 4.30 -18.83
N SER A 32 1.51 4.79 -19.11
CA SER A 32 1.20 6.23 -19.10
C SER A 32 1.53 6.87 -17.74
N THR A 33 1.16 6.20 -16.65
CA THR A 33 1.47 6.66 -15.29
C THR A 33 2.98 6.74 -15.07
N LEU A 34 3.74 5.70 -15.40
CA LEU A 34 5.19 5.64 -15.19
C LEU A 34 5.94 6.64 -16.10
N ASN A 35 5.55 6.76 -17.36
CA ASN A 35 6.15 7.70 -18.32
C ASN A 35 5.87 9.16 -17.96
N SER A 36 4.78 9.44 -17.23
CA SER A 36 4.51 10.77 -16.66
C SER A 36 5.35 11.10 -15.40
N GLY A 37 6.27 10.22 -14.99
CA GLY A 37 7.09 10.39 -13.80
C GLY A 37 6.35 10.08 -12.49
N ARG A 38 5.11 9.59 -12.56
CA ARG A 38 4.33 9.17 -11.39
C ARG A 38 4.61 7.71 -11.03
N VAL A 39 4.19 7.32 -9.83
CA VAL A 39 4.34 5.96 -9.30
C VAL A 39 3.00 5.23 -9.28
N VAL A 40 3.04 3.89 -9.22
CA VAL A 40 1.85 3.05 -9.04
C VAL A 40 1.62 2.87 -7.53
N PRO A 41 0.55 3.45 -6.93
CA PRO A 41 0.34 3.39 -5.48
C PRO A 41 0.15 1.95 -4.99
N GLY A 42 0.75 1.62 -3.85
CA GLY A 42 0.63 0.29 -3.23
C GLY A 42 1.58 -0.77 -3.81
N TYR A 43 2.38 -0.42 -4.84
CA TYR A 43 3.40 -1.31 -5.44
C TYR A 43 4.79 -0.72 -5.25
N GLY A 44 5.79 -1.60 -5.13
CA GLY A 44 7.18 -1.19 -4.96
C GLY A 44 7.61 -1.16 -3.51
N HIS A 45 8.17 -2.27 -3.02
CA HIS A 45 8.66 -2.38 -1.65
C HIS A 45 10.19 -2.41 -1.61
N ALA A 46 10.81 -1.75 -0.62
CA ALA A 46 12.27 -1.80 -0.43
C ALA A 46 12.80 -3.19 0.03
N VAL A 47 11.95 -4.05 0.59
CA VAL A 47 12.34 -5.23 1.38
C VAL A 47 11.58 -6.50 0.96
N LEU A 48 10.25 -6.44 0.84
CA LEU A 48 9.44 -7.62 0.48
C LEU A 48 9.75 -8.08 -0.95
N ARG A 49 10.20 -9.33 -1.10
CA ARG A 49 10.57 -9.96 -2.38
C ARG A 49 9.44 -10.77 -3.04
N LYS A 50 8.26 -10.74 -2.45
CA LYS A 50 7.04 -11.43 -2.89
C LYS A 50 5.82 -10.62 -2.44
N PRO A 51 4.61 -10.90 -2.95
CA PRO A 51 3.40 -10.27 -2.44
C PRO A 51 3.32 -10.34 -0.91
N ASP A 52 2.84 -9.25 -0.32
CA ASP A 52 2.58 -9.17 1.11
C ASP A 52 1.50 -10.21 1.48
N PRO A 53 1.73 -11.11 2.44
CA PRO A 53 0.73 -12.10 2.84
C PRO A 53 -0.59 -11.47 3.31
N ARG A 54 -0.55 -10.22 3.78
CA ARG A 54 -1.76 -9.46 4.13
C ARG A 54 -2.57 -9.05 2.90
N PHE A 55 -1.90 -8.74 1.79
CA PHE A 55 -2.56 -8.50 0.52
C PHE A 55 -3.26 -9.79 0.06
N ASP A 56 -2.54 -10.92 0.07
CA ASP A 56 -3.08 -12.22 -0.35
C ASP A 56 -4.31 -12.60 0.48
N ALA A 57 -4.26 -12.44 1.80
CA ALA A 57 -5.39 -12.73 2.68
C ALA A 57 -6.66 -11.94 2.31
N LEU A 58 -6.51 -10.64 1.99
CA LEU A 58 -7.63 -9.79 1.56
C LEU A 58 -8.12 -10.16 0.16
N MET A 59 -7.22 -10.53 -0.75
CA MET A 59 -7.59 -11.04 -2.08
C MET A 59 -8.35 -12.36 -2.00
N THR A 60 -7.94 -13.29 -1.15
CA THR A 60 -8.66 -14.54 -0.89
C THR A 60 -10.04 -14.26 -0.30
N TYR A 61 -10.14 -13.36 0.69
CA TYR A 61 -11.41 -12.94 1.29
C TYR A 61 -12.38 -12.38 0.25
N ALA A 62 -11.87 -11.57 -0.69
CA ALA A 62 -12.69 -10.93 -1.71
C ALA A 62 -13.12 -11.93 -2.80
N ASN A 63 -12.22 -12.79 -3.27
CA ASN A 63 -12.57 -13.82 -4.25
C ASN A 63 -13.55 -14.87 -3.70
N SER A 64 -13.56 -15.13 -2.39
CA SER A 64 -14.46 -16.14 -1.79
C SER A 64 -15.91 -15.65 -1.59
N ARG A 65 -16.20 -14.36 -1.79
CA ARG A 65 -17.54 -13.78 -1.59
C ARG A 65 -18.16 -13.33 -2.92
N PRO A 66 -19.30 -13.89 -3.34
CA PRO A 66 -19.91 -13.58 -4.63
C PRO A 66 -20.15 -12.08 -4.87
N SER A 67 -20.60 -11.34 -3.84
CA SER A 67 -20.96 -9.93 -3.98
C SER A 67 -19.78 -9.04 -4.38
N ILE A 68 -18.62 -9.19 -3.72
CA ILE A 68 -17.41 -8.42 -4.06
C ILE A 68 -16.62 -9.05 -5.21
N ALA A 69 -16.63 -10.37 -5.37
CA ALA A 69 -16.01 -11.03 -6.52
C ALA A 69 -16.61 -10.56 -7.86
N ALA A 70 -17.90 -10.21 -7.87
CA ALA A 70 -18.59 -9.64 -9.02
C ALA A 70 -18.43 -8.10 -9.14
N SER A 71 -17.82 -7.43 -8.15
CA SER A 71 -17.66 -5.98 -8.15
C SER A 71 -16.68 -5.54 -9.26
N PRO A 72 -17.08 -4.64 -10.18
CA PRO A 72 -16.20 -4.17 -11.25
C PRO A 72 -14.89 -3.54 -10.73
N LEU A 73 -15.00 -2.81 -9.60
CA LEU A 73 -13.83 -2.17 -8.99
C LEU A 73 -12.85 -3.20 -8.41
N PHE A 74 -13.37 -4.27 -7.78
CA PHE A 74 -12.52 -5.36 -7.28
C PHE A 74 -11.87 -6.13 -8.41
N GLN A 75 -12.60 -6.41 -9.49
CA GLN A 75 -12.05 -7.06 -10.68
C GLN A 75 -10.91 -6.24 -11.30
N LEU A 76 -11.02 -4.90 -11.31
CA LEU A 76 -9.94 -4.02 -11.74
C LEU A 76 -8.73 -4.09 -10.80
N VAL A 77 -8.93 -4.09 -9.48
CA VAL A 77 -7.83 -4.27 -8.50
C VAL A 77 -7.12 -5.60 -8.73
N LYS A 78 -7.88 -6.69 -8.94
CA LYS A 78 -7.35 -8.02 -9.23
C LYS A 78 -6.52 -8.03 -10.50
N MET A 79 -7.07 -7.53 -11.61
CA MET A 79 -6.36 -7.42 -12.89
C MET A 79 -5.09 -6.57 -12.78
N ASN A 80 -5.17 -5.44 -12.08
CA ASN A 80 -4.00 -4.60 -11.82
C ASN A 80 -2.91 -5.35 -11.03
N SER A 81 -3.28 -6.19 -10.06
CA SER A 81 -2.31 -7.00 -9.30
C SER A 81 -1.61 -8.09 -10.10
N GLU A 82 -2.24 -8.55 -11.17
CA GLU A 82 -1.68 -9.54 -12.10
C GLU A 82 -0.76 -8.86 -13.14
N VAL A 83 -1.12 -7.65 -13.60
CA VAL A 83 -0.40 -6.93 -14.67
C VAL A 83 0.74 -6.05 -14.14
N ALA A 84 0.54 -5.33 -13.04
CA ALA A 84 1.48 -4.33 -12.54
C ALA A 84 2.88 -4.88 -12.23
N PRO A 85 3.06 -6.08 -11.65
CA PRO A 85 4.39 -6.60 -11.39
C PRO A 85 5.25 -6.75 -12.66
N GLY A 86 4.64 -7.20 -13.76
CA GLY A 86 5.33 -7.32 -15.05
C GLY A 86 5.75 -5.96 -15.60
N VAL A 87 4.83 -4.98 -15.61
CA VAL A 87 5.11 -3.61 -16.08
C VAL A 87 6.21 -2.94 -15.25
N LEU A 88 6.15 -3.06 -13.93
CA LEU A 88 7.15 -2.46 -13.03
C LEU A 88 8.53 -3.11 -13.16
N THR A 89 8.57 -4.40 -13.50
CA THR A 89 9.81 -5.13 -13.81
C THR A 89 10.39 -4.63 -15.14
N GLU A 90 9.55 -4.53 -16.18
CA GLU A 90 9.93 -4.01 -17.50
C GLU A 90 10.43 -2.56 -17.44
N HIS A 91 9.80 -1.71 -16.62
CA HIS A 91 10.23 -0.33 -16.37
C HIS A 91 11.58 -0.21 -15.63
N GLY A 92 12.02 -1.25 -14.91
CA GLY A 92 13.39 -1.37 -14.38
C GLY A 92 13.76 -0.48 -13.17
N LYS A 93 12.91 0.46 -12.74
CA LYS A 93 13.19 1.32 -11.57
C LYS A 93 12.77 0.72 -10.21
N THR A 94 11.92 -0.30 -10.22
CA THR A 94 11.35 -0.87 -8.99
C THR A 94 12.11 -2.12 -8.57
N LYS A 95 12.72 -2.10 -7.38
CA LYS A 95 13.49 -3.26 -6.88
C LYS A 95 12.62 -4.50 -6.63
N ASN A 96 11.47 -4.32 -5.98
CA ASN A 96 10.50 -5.40 -5.74
C ASN A 96 9.09 -4.95 -6.16
N PRO A 97 8.55 -5.44 -7.28
CA PRO A 97 7.37 -4.89 -7.94
C PRO A 97 6.03 -5.40 -7.37
N PHE A 98 6.02 -5.87 -6.12
CA PHE A 98 4.87 -6.57 -5.53
C PHE A 98 3.95 -5.65 -4.74
N PRO A 99 2.64 -5.97 -4.65
CA PRO A 99 1.67 -5.21 -3.87
C PRO A 99 1.84 -5.40 -2.36
N ASN A 100 1.35 -4.41 -1.59
CA ASN A 100 1.17 -4.50 -0.15
C ASN A 100 -0.32 -4.52 0.24
N VAL A 101 -0.64 -4.64 1.54
CA VAL A 101 -2.02 -4.67 2.06
C VAL A 101 -2.89 -3.46 1.63
N ASP A 102 -2.29 -2.30 1.42
CA ASP A 102 -3.01 -1.08 1.04
C ASP A 102 -3.54 -1.17 -0.40
N SER A 103 -2.95 -2.04 -1.23
CA SER A 103 -3.39 -2.30 -2.62
C SER A 103 -4.76 -2.98 -2.73
N SER A 104 -5.28 -3.59 -1.66
CA SER A 104 -6.56 -4.32 -1.66
C SER A 104 -7.55 -3.90 -0.57
N SER A 105 -7.08 -3.34 0.55
CA SER A 105 -7.97 -2.95 1.65
C SER A 105 -9.00 -1.87 1.28
N GLY A 106 -8.62 -0.88 0.47
CA GLY A 106 -9.50 0.22 0.10
C GLY A 106 -10.75 -0.21 -0.67
N VAL A 107 -10.61 -1.16 -1.61
CA VAL A 107 -11.76 -1.65 -2.40
C VAL A 107 -12.73 -2.47 -1.55
N LEU A 108 -12.25 -3.16 -0.51
CA LEU A 108 -13.10 -3.85 0.45
C LEU A 108 -13.96 -2.87 1.25
N PHE A 109 -13.35 -1.83 1.83
CA PHE A 109 -14.11 -0.80 2.54
C PHE A 109 -15.17 -0.14 1.63
N HIS A 110 -14.75 0.24 0.43
CA HIS A 110 -15.63 0.89 -0.54
C HIS A 110 -16.81 0.00 -0.95
N HIS A 111 -16.56 -1.29 -1.18
CA HIS A 111 -17.62 -2.24 -1.55
C HIS A 111 -18.69 -2.42 -0.47
N TYR A 112 -18.29 -2.39 0.79
CA TYR A 112 -19.19 -2.57 1.94
C TYR A 112 -19.75 -1.25 2.51
N GLY A 113 -19.68 -0.16 1.75
CA GLY A 113 -20.37 1.10 2.08
C GLY A 113 -19.54 2.11 2.87
N PHE A 114 -18.24 1.87 3.10
CA PHE A 114 -17.33 2.85 3.66
C PHE A 114 -16.73 3.69 2.52
N HIS A 115 -17.41 4.77 2.14
CA HIS A 115 -17.00 5.61 1.02
C HIS A 115 -16.16 6.83 1.46
N GLU A 116 -16.22 7.20 2.74
CA GLU A 116 -15.46 8.30 3.33
C GLU A 116 -13.99 7.89 3.50
N THR A 117 -13.20 7.99 2.42
CA THR A 117 -11.82 7.49 2.39
C THR A 117 -10.93 8.10 3.48
N LEU A 118 -11.23 9.32 3.94
CA LEU A 118 -10.49 9.97 5.04
C LEU A 118 -10.68 9.26 6.38
N TYR A 119 -11.77 8.49 6.55
CA TYR A 119 -12.05 7.72 7.75
C TYR A 119 -11.28 6.39 7.83
N TYR A 120 -10.67 5.93 6.73
CA TYR A 120 -9.92 4.67 6.70
C TYR A 120 -8.74 4.65 7.69
N THR A 121 -8.16 5.81 8.00
CA THR A 121 -7.07 5.89 8.98
C THR A 121 -7.58 5.60 10.41
N ALA A 122 -8.85 5.92 10.72
CA ALA A 122 -9.43 5.62 12.02
C ALA A 122 -9.58 4.09 12.23
N THR A 123 -10.06 3.36 11.22
CA THR A 123 -10.15 1.88 11.30
C THR A 123 -8.76 1.25 11.43
N PHE A 124 -7.76 1.80 10.73
CA PHE A 124 -6.38 1.39 10.90
C PHE A 124 -5.87 1.65 12.32
N GLY A 125 -6.18 2.81 12.91
CA GLY A 125 -5.83 3.14 14.29
C GLY A 125 -6.41 2.16 15.32
N VAL A 126 -7.69 1.81 15.17
CA VAL A 126 -8.35 0.81 16.04
C VAL A 126 -7.66 -0.55 15.94
N SER A 127 -7.40 -1.04 14.72
CA SER A 127 -6.68 -2.30 14.52
C SER A 127 -5.26 -2.24 15.10
N ARG A 128 -4.56 -1.12 14.89
CA ARG A 128 -3.19 -0.92 15.37
C ARG A 128 -3.11 -0.77 16.88
N GLY A 129 -4.20 -0.44 17.58
CA GLY A 129 -4.22 -0.43 19.05
C GLY A 129 -3.79 -1.78 19.65
N LEU A 130 -4.15 -2.89 19.03
CA LEU A 130 -3.89 -4.24 19.56
C LEU A 130 -2.40 -4.56 19.73
N GLY A 131 -1.54 -4.16 18.79
CA GLY A 131 -0.10 -4.48 18.83
C GLY A 131 0.67 -3.59 19.81
N PRO A 132 0.86 -2.30 19.50
CA PRO A 132 1.45 -1.31 20.40
C PRO A 132 0.97 -1.34 21.85
N LEU A 133 -0.32 -1.50 22.14
CA LEU A 133 -0.78 -1.57 23.55
C LEU A 133 -0.32 -2.86 24.23
N ALA A 134 -0.31 -4.00 23.53
CA ALA A 134 0.24 -5.24 24.06
C ALA A 134 1.75 -5.11 24.33
N GLN A 135 2.48 -4.48 23.41
CA GLN A 135 3.91 -4.18 23.60
C GLN A 135 4.12 -3.24 24.79
N LEU A 136 3.28 -2.21 24.94
CA LEU A 136 3.37 -1.25 26.04
C LEU A 136 3.26 -1.93 27.41
N VAL A 137 2.38 -2.93 27.55
CA VAL A 137 2.29 -3.73 28.80
C VAL A 137 3.62 -4.42 29.10
N TRP A 138 4.24 -5.06 28.11
CA TRP A 138 5.54 -5.71 28.26
C TRP A 138 6.67 -4.74 28.55
N ASP A 139 6.67 -3.58 27.91
CA ASP A 139 7.68 -2.55 28.16
C ASP A 139 7.66 -2.10 29.64
N ARG A 140 6.47 -2.07 30.28
CA ARG A 140 6.35 -1.77 31.71
C ARG A 140 6.76 -2.95 32.58
N ALA A 141 6.32 -4.16 32.23
CA ALA A 141 6.68 -5.38 32.97
C ALA A 141 8.20 -5.61 33.00
N LEU A 142 8.89 -5.30 31.90
CA LEU A 142 10.35 -5.41 31.76
C LEU A 142 11.11 -4.19 32.31
N GLY A 143 10.42 -3.15 32.78
CA GLY A 143 11.05 -1.94 33.29
C GLY A 143 11.91 -1.20 32.26
N LEU A 144 11.52 -1.20 30.97
CA LEU A 144 12.30 -0.55 29.93
C LEU A 144 12.45 0.96 30.22
N PRO A 145 13.66 1.53 30.09
CA PRO A 145 13.94 2.91 30.44
C PRO A 145 13.33 3.89 29.44
N ILE A 146 13.42 5.18 29.74
CA ILE A 146 13.05 6.24 28.81
C ILE A 146 13.89 6.19 27.53
N GLU A 147 13.24 6.22 26.37
CA GLU A 147 13.92 6.39 25.09
C GLU A 147 14.42 7.84 24.98
N ARG A 148 15.74 8.04 24.90
CA ARG A 148 16.36 9.38 24.86
C ARG A 148 17.53 9.44 23.87
N PRO A 149 17.27 9.45 22.55
CA PRO A 149 18.31 9.60 21.53
C PRO A 149 18.97 10.99 21.63
N LYS A 150 20.24 11.08 21.24
CA LYS A 150 20.95 12.36 21.13
C LYS A 150 20.68 13.01 19.78
N SER A 151 20.22 14.25 19.77
CA SER A 151 20.14 15.08 18.57
C SER A 151 21.49 15.73 18.27
N ILE A 152 21.83 15.87 16.99
CA ILE A 152 22.98 16.63 16.51
C ILE A 152 22.57 17.41 15.26
N ASN A 153 23.07 18.63 15.11
CA ASN A 153 22.84 19.44 13.92
C ASN A 153 23.94 19.18 12.87
N LEU A 154 23.79 19.75 11.67
CA LEU A 154 24.77 19.57 10.59
C LEU A 154 26.18 20.06 10.98
N GLN A 155 26.27 21.15 11.73
CA GLN A 155 27.55 21.67 12.23
C GLN A 155 28.26 20.66 13.12
N GLY A 156 27.55 20.08 14.10
CA GLY A 156 28.12 19.05 14.97
C GLY A 156 28.51 17.78 14.22
N LEU A 157 27.79 17.41 13.15
CA LEU A 157 28.20 16.31 12.27
C LEU A 157 29.49 16.63 11.51
N LEU A 158 29.61 17.85 10.98
CA LEU A 158 30.81 18.30 10.27
C LEU A 158 32.03 18.28 11.19
N GLU A 159 31.90 18.86 12.39
CA GLU A 159 32.96 18.85 13.40
C GLU A 159 33.41 17.44 13.79
N LEU A 160 32.48 16.48 13.87
CA LEU A 160 32.82 15.08 14.14
C LEU A 160 33.55 14.42 12.97
N ALA A 161 33.20 14.78 11.73
CA ALA A 161 33.84 14.24 10.53
C ALA A 161 35.25 14.80 10.31
N GLU A 162 35.45 16.09 10.60
CA GLU A 162 36.71 16.83 10.44
C GLU A 162 37.70 16.61 11.60
N LYS A 163 37.25 16.13 12.76
CA LYS A 163 38.11 15.79 13.91
C LYS A 163 38.95 14.52 13.73
N LYS A 164 38.94 13.88 12.54
CA LYS A 164 39.83 12.78 12.18
C LYS A 164 41.13 13.30 11.59
#